data_AF-A0A3C1LXR5-F1
#
_entry.id   AF-A0A3C1LXR5-F1
#
_cell.length_a   1.000
_cell.length_b   1.000
_cell.length_c   1.000
_cell.angle_alpha   90.00
_cell.angle_beta   90.00
_cell.angle_gamma   90.00
#
_symmetry.space_group_name_H-M   'P 1'
#
loop_
_entity.id
_entity.type
_entity.pdbx_description
1 polymer ?
#
loop_
_entity_poly.entity_id
_entity_poly.type
_entity_poly.pdbx_seq_one_letter_code
_entity_poly.pdbx_strand_id
1 'polypeptide(L)'
;LSEPDSRSVSELLHITSEFERIGDYSVNIMESAESMFEGNIRFSKKAFKELNIISSAVSEIIDIAKDAFASDSVTTANQIEPLEEVIDILEETLKETHIDRLKSGKCSIEAAFPFVETLSNLERIADHCSNVGVHIITHNIETKGIDRHEYIRKLHKGQTDKYSENFAMYQKKYALPSKKAQQ
;
A
#
# COMPACT_ATOMS: atom_id res chain seq x y z
N LEU A 1 -14.32 14.97 30.11
CA LEU A 1 -14.58 14.77 28.67
C LEU A 1 -15.97 14.16 28.55
N SER A 2 -16.81 14.67 27.66
CA SER A 2 -18.08 13.98 27.37
C SER A 2 -17.79 12.65 26.67
N GLU A 3 -18.70 11.68 26.73
CA GLU A 3 -18.52 10.41 26.00
C GLU A 3 -18.25 10.58 24.50
N PRO A 4 -18.91 11.51 23.78
CA PRO A 4 -18.57 11.83 22.38
C PRO A 4 -17.14 12.35 22.22
N ASP A 5 -16.70 13.30 23.06
CA ASP A 5 -15.34 13.85 22.98
C ASP A 5 -14.28 12.77 23.24
N SER A 6 -14.57 11.86 24.16
CA SER A 6 -13.64 10.77 24.49
C SER A 6 -13.51 9.75 23.36
N ARG A 7 -14.57 9.51 22.57
CA ARG A 7 -14.52 8.61 21.41
C ARG A 7 -13.73 9.24 20.27
N SER A 8 -14.01 10.51 19.94
CA SER A 8 -13.27 11.21 18.88
C SER A 8 -11.78 11.33 19.17
N VAL A 9 -11.38 11.52 20.44
CA VAL A 9 -9.96 11.50 20.83
C VAL A 9 -9.34 10.12 20.61
N SER A 10 -10.03 9.04 20.97
CA SER A 10 -9.53 7.67 20.79
C SER A 10 -9.35 7.31 19.31
N GLU A 11 -10.27 7.75 18.46
CA GLU A 11 -10.22 7.56 17.00
C GLU A 11 -9.04 8.29 16.36
N LEU A 12 -8.82 9.56 16.74
CA LEU A 12 -7.67 10.33 16.25
C LEU A 12 -6.34 9.71 16.70
N LEU A 13 -6.26 9.18 17.92
CA LEU A 13 -5.07 8.47 18.39
C LEU A 13 -4.79 7.21 17.58
N HIS A 14 -5.84 6.47 17.21
CA HIS A 14 -5.70 5.28 16.36
C HIS A 14 -5.14 5.66 14.98
N ILE A 15 -5.74 6.62 14.28
CA ILE A 15 -5.23 7.08 12.97
C ILE A 15 -3.80 7.62 13.08
N THR A 16 -3.48 8.34 14.15
CA THR A 16 -2.11 8.84 14.37
C THR A 16 -1.12 7.68 14.48
N SER A 17 -1.51 6.58 15.12
CA SER A 17 -0.69 5.37 15.17
C SER A 17 -0.47 4.76 13.79
N GLU A 18 -1.49 4.76 12.92
CA GLU A 18 -1.32 4.24 11.55
C GLU A 18 -0.29 5.04 10.75
N PHE A 19 -0.32 6.38 10.84
CA PHE A 19 0.67 7.23 10.17
C PHE A 19 2.09 7.09 10.78
N GLU A 20 2.19 6.84 12.09
CA GLU A 20 3.47 6.54 12.72
C GLU A 20 4.07 5.23 12.16
N ARG A 21 3.28 4.18 12.03
CA ARG A 21 3.71 2.91 11.41
C ARG A 21 4.20 3.07 9.97
N ILE A 22 3.52 3.90 9.17
CA ILE A 22 4.00 4.25 7.83
C ILE A 22 5.41 4.86 7.90
N GLY A 23 5.65 5.75 8.87
CA GLY A 23 6.96 6.34 9.14
C GLY A 23 8.01 5.29 9.53
N ASP A 24 7.68 4.40 10.47
CA ASP A 24 8.57 3.32 10.93
C ASP A 24 9.04 2.45 9.75
N TYR A 25 8.12 1.99 8.91
CA TYR A 25 8.48 1.15 7.76
C TYR A 25 9.26 1.92 6.70
N SER A 26 9.00 3.22 6.54
CA SER A 26 9.80 4.08 5.67
C SER A 26 11.25 4.21 6.18
N VAL A 27 11.44 4.28 7.49
CA VAL A 27 12.78 4.25 8.13
C VAL A 27 13.47 2.90 7.87
N ASN A 28 12.78 1.77 8.03
CA ASN A 28 13.35 0.46 7.71
C ASN A 28 13.86 0.37 6.26
N ILE A 29 13.10 0.91 5.30
CA ILE A 29 13.50 0.94 3.89
C ILE A 29 14.76 1.81 3.69
N MET A 30 14.80 2.98 4.33
CA MET A 30 15.95 3.87 4.30
C MET A 30 17.21 3.21 4.87
N GLU A 31 17.12 2.60 6.05
CA GLU A 31 18.24 1.88 6.70
C GLU A 31 18.76 0.72 5.83
N SER A 32 17.85 -0.02 5.18
CA SER A 32 18.19 -1.06 4.22
C SER A 32 18.95 -0.49 3.02
N ALA A 33 18.51 0.64 2.49
CA ALA A 33 19.18 1.32 1.38
C ALA A 33 20.58 1.86 1.76
N GLU A 34 20.75 2.40 2.98
CA GLU A 34 22.04 2.84 3.50
C GLU A 34 23.02 1.66 3.63
N SER A 35 22.59 0.55 4.23
CA SER A 35 23.40 -0.67 4.35
C SER A 35 23.84 -1.22 2.99
N MET A 36 22.93 -1.22 2.00
CA MET A 36 23.26 -1.60 0.63
C MET A 36 24.30 -0.66 0.00
N PHE A 37 24.18 0.64 0.22
CA PHE A 37 25.12 1.63 -0.30
C PHE A 37 26.53 1.43 0.28
N GLU A 38 26.63 1.27 1.60
CA GLU A 38 27.90 1.02 2.30
C GLU A 38 28.55 -0.30 1.86
N GLY A 39 27.74 -1.34 1.66
CA GLY A 39 28.18 -2.65 1.16
C GLY A 39 28.47 -2.68 -0.35
N ASN A 40 28.25 -1.59 -1.08
CA ASN A 40 28.29 -1.52 -2.54
C ASN A 40 27.44 -2.62 -3.22
N ILE A 41 26.32 -2.97 -2.60
CA ILE A 41 25.34 -3.95 -3.08
C ILE A 41 24.39 -3.21 -4.02
N ARG A 42 24.07 -3.82 -5.16
CA ARG A 42 23.19 -3.22 -6.15
C ARG A 42 22.16 -4.22 -6.65
N PHE A 43 20.92 -3.76 -6.76
CA PHE A 43 19.91 -4.49 -7.50
C PHE A 43 20.25 -4.50 -9.00
N SER A 44 19.83 -5.57 -9.68
CA SER A 44 19.85 -5.58 -11.15
C SER A 44 19.00 -4.42 -11.70
N LYS A 45 19.33 -3.92 -12.89
CA LYS A 45 18.55 -2.85 -13.55
C LYS A 45 17.06 -3.18 -13.66
N LYS A 46 16.73 -4.45 -13.85
CA LYS A 46 15.34 -4.91 -13.93
C LYS A 46 14.65 -4.87 -12.57
N ALA A 47 15.29 -5.41 -11.54
CA ALA A 47 14.76 -5.40 -10.17
C ALA A 47 14.55 -3.95 -9.68
N PHE A 48 15.48 -3.04 -9.95
CA PHE A 48 15.33 -1.64 -9.58
C PHE A 48 14.16 -0.94 -10.28
N LYS A 49 13.95 -1.22 -11.59
CA LYS A 49 12.79 -0.67 -12.33
C LYS A 49 11.46 -1.15 -11.76
N GLU A 50 11.38 -2.42 -11.41
CA GLU A 50 10.19 -3.00 -10.79
C GLU A 50 9.93 -2.44 -9.41
N LEU A 51 10.98 -2.27 -8.60
CA LEU A 51 10.88 -1.63 -7.29
C LEU A 51 10.30 -0.21 -7.40
N ASN A 52 10.75 0.57 -8.39
CA ASN A 52 10.19 1.91 -8.64
C ASN A 52 8.70 1.90 -8.98
N ILE A 53 8.18 0.82 -9.61
CA ILE A 53 6.75 0.72 -9.94
C ILE A 53 5.93 0.56 -8.67
N ILE A 54 6.28 -0.40 -7.81
CA ILE A 54 5.56 -0.60 -6.55
C ILE A 54 5.77 0.58 -5.59
N SER A 55 6.96 1.18 -5.52
CA SER A 55 7.17 2.40 -4.74
C SER A 55 6.32 3.58 -5.21
N SER A 56 6.04 3.68 -6.52
CA SER A 56 5.13 4.70 -7.05
C SER A 56 3.68 4.44 -6.65
N ALA A 57 3.24 3.17 -6.66
CA ALA A 57 1.91 2.78 -6.17
C ALA A 57 1.75 3.08 -4.67
N VAL A 58 2.76 2.74 -3.87
CA VAL A 58 2.79 3.04 -2.43
C VAL A 58 2.82 4.55 -2.16
N SER A 59 3.53 5.32 -2.98
CA SER A 59 3.48 6.79 -2.84
C SER A 59 2.08 7.35 -3.10
N GLU A 60 1.38 6.82 -4.12
CA GLU A 60 0.01 7.22 -4.42
C GLU A 60 -0.99 6.83 -3.31
N ILE A 61 -0.90 5.63 -2.74
CA ILE A 61 -1.83 5.22 -1.68
C ILE A 61 -1.64 6.05 -0.41
N ILE A 62 -0.41 6.45 -0.07
CA ILE A 62 -0.12 7.39 1.04
C ILE A 62 -0.80 8.74 0.77
N ASP A 63 -0.67 9.27 -0.44
CA ASP A 63 -1.29 10.55 -0.81
C ASP A 63 -2.82 10.47 -0.73
N ILE A 64 -3.43 9.38 -1.20
CA ILE A 64 -4.88 9.14 -1.09
C ILE A 64 -5.31 9.06 0.37
N ALA A 65 -4.58 8.33 1.22
CA ALA A 65 -4.90 8.20 2.65
C ALA A 65 -4.82 9.54 3.39
N LYS A 66 -3.75 10.32 3.14
CA LYS A 66 -3.58 11.67 3.65
C LYS A 66 -4.72 12.59 3.22
N ASP A 67 -5.06 12.60 1.94
CA ASP A 67 -6.10 13.47 1.39
C ASP A 67 -7.49 13.06 1.89
N ALA A 68 -7.78 11.75 1.98
CA ALA A 68 -9.02 11.22 2.53
C ALA A 68 -9.20 11.64 4.00
N PHE A 69 -8.14 11.54 4.80
CA PHE A 69 -8.16 11.94 6.20
C PHE A 69 -8.34 13.45 6.36
N ALA A 70 -7.55 14.26 5.63
CA ALA A 70 -7.60 15.71 5.73
C ALA A 70 -8.96 16.31 5.31
N SER A 71 -9.68 15.62 4.42
CA SER A 71 -10.98 16.06 3.89
C SER A 71 -12.19 15.31 4.46
N ASP A 72 -12.00 14.35 5.37
CA ASP A 72 -13.06 13.43 5.85
C ASP A 72 -13.86 12.79 4.68
N SER A 73 -13.17 12.46 3.59
CA SER A 73 -13.80 12.06 2.33
C SER A 73 -13.90 10.55 2.18
N VAL A 74 -15.09 10.01 2.40
CA VAL A 74 -15.44 8.60 2.12
C VAL A 74 -15.19 8.26 0.64
N THR A 75 -15.45 9.19 -0.29
CA THR A 75 -15.21 8.95 -1.72
C THR A 75 -13.73 8.78 -2.05
N THR A 76 -12.85 9.54 -1.37
CA THR A 76 -11.40 9.39 -1.52
C THR A 76 -10.93 8.10 -0.84
N ALA A 77 -11.43 7.80 0.37
CA ALA A 77 -11.10 6.58 1.10
C ALA A 77 -11.44 5.29 0.33
N ASN A 78 -12.54 5.28 -0.44
CA ASN A 78 -12.91 4.14 -1.29
C ASN A 78 -11.93 3.84 -2.45
N GLN A 79 -10.93 4.70 -2.68
CA GLN A 79 -9.87 4.47 -3.68
C GLN A 79 -8.66 3.71 -3.11
N ILE A 80 -8.59 3.53 -1.78
CA ILE A 80 -7.46 2.93 -1.08
C ILE A 80 -7.44 1.41 -1.28
N GLU A 81 -8.52 0.70 -0.91
CA GLU A 81 -8.62 -0.77 -1.04
C GLU A 81 -8.30 -1.31 -2.45
N PRO A 82 -8.81 -0.73 -3.56
CA PRO A 82 -8.44 -1.20 -4.89
C PRO A 82 -6.95 -1.04 -5.22
N LEU A 83 -6.26 -0.07 -4.61
CA LEU A 83 -4.83 0.17 -4.85
C LEU A 83 -3.97 -0.72 -3.94
N GLU A 84 -4.39 -0.94 -2.70
CA GLU A 84 -3.73 -1.88 -1.77
C GLU A 84 -3.70 -3.29 -2.36
N GLU A 85 -4.83 -3.82 -2.86
CA GLU A 85 -4.86 -5.13 -3.51
C GLU A 85 -3.92 -5.20 -4.74
N VAL A 86 -3.75 -4.09 -5.48
CA VAL A 86 -2.77 -4.03 -6.57
C VAL A 86 -1.33 -4.06 -6.04
N ILE A 87 -1.06 -3.41 -4.92
CA ILE A 87 0.26 -3.41 -4.26
C ILE A 87 0.59 -4.81 -3.75
N ASP A 88 -0.37 -5.53 -3.16
CA ASP A 88 -0.21 -6.92 -2.72
C ASP A 88 0.14 -7.85 -3.88
N ILE A 89 -0.61 -7.77 -4.98
CA ILE A 89 -0.34 -8.54 -6.19
C ILE A 89 1.05 -8.22 -6.74
N LEU A 90 1.45 -6.94 -6.74
CA LEU A 90 2.78 -6.52 -7.17
C LEU A 90 3.85 -7.11 -6.25
N GLU A 91 3.64 -7.06 -4.94
CA GLU A 91 4.55 -7.58 -3.93
C GLU A 91 4.82 -9.07 -4.14
N GLU A 92 3.76 -9.87 -4.20
CA GLU A 92 3.84 -11.32 -4.41
C GLU A 92 4.55 -11.64 -5.73
N THR A 93 4.12 -10.99 -6.81
CA THR A 93 4.70 -11.19 -8.16
C THR A 93 6.19 -10.84 -8.19
N LEU A 94 6.60 -9.77 -7.52
CA LEU A 94 7.99 -9.32 -7.50
C LEU A 94 8.86 -10.19 -6.61
N LYS A 95 8.36 -10.71 -5.49
CA LYS A 95 9.04 -11.71 -4.67
C LYS A 95 9.33 -12.97 -5.48
N GLU A 96 8.32 -13.54 -6.14
CA GLU A 96 8.49 -14.71 -7.00
C GLU A 96 9.50 -14.46 -8.13
N THR A 97 9.35 -13.32 -8.82
CA THR A 97 10.24 -12.96 -9.92
C THR A 97 11.68 -12.76 -9.44
N HIS A 98 11.89 -12.27 -8.22
CA HIS A 98 13.23 -12.11 -7.65
C HIS A 98 13.86 -13.45 -7.25
N ILE A 99 13.07 -14.39 -6.73
CA ILE A 99 13.51 -15.76 -6.47
C ILE A 99 14.00 -16.43 -7.77
N ASP A 100 13.31 -16.24 -8.88
CA ASP A 100 13.73 -16.75 -10.19
C ASP A 100 15.06 -16.11 -10.68
N ARG A 101 15.28 -14.81 -10.41
CA ARG A 101 16.55 -14.15 -10.71
C ARG A 101 17.70 -14.73 -9.91
N LEU A 102 17.46 -14.99 -8.62
CA LEU A 102 18.46 -15.58 -7.75
C LEU A 102 18.84 -16.98 -8.23
N LYS A 103 17.85 -17.84 -8.52
CA LYS A 103 18.06 -19.19 -9.06
C LYS A 103 18.82 -19.20 -10.40
N SER A 104 18.67 -18.16 -11.22
CA SER A 104 19.33 -18.04 -12.52
C SER A 104 20.65 -17.25 -12.48
N GLY A 105 21.15 -16.89 -11.29
CA GLY A 105 22.40 -16.13 -11.13
C GLY A 105 22.34 -14.69 -11.66
N LYS A 106 21.13 -14.14 -11.88
CA LYS A 106 20.89 -12.78 -12.38
C LYS A 106 20.79 -11.74 -11.26
N CYS A 107 20.84 -12.17 -10.00
CA CYS A 107 20.90 -11.35 -8.81
C CYS A 107 21.90 -11.96 -7.82
N SER A 108 22.55 -11.13 -7.01
CA SER A 108 23.44 -11.60 -5.96
C SER A 108 22.65 -12.03 -4.72
N ILE A 109 23.22 -12.92 -3.90
CA ILE A 109 22.57 -13.39 -2.67
C ILE A 109 22.41 -12.23 -1.67
N GLU A 110 23.41 -11.35 -1.62
CA GLU A 110 23.45 -10.16 -0.75
C GLU A 110 22.35 -9.16 -1.09
N ALA A 111 21.91 -9.12 -2.35
CA ALA A 111 20.81 -8.27 -2.80
C ALA A 111 19.41 -8.93 -2.64
N ALA A 112 19.35 -10.24 -2.42
CA ALA A 112 18.07 -10.96 -2.35
C ALA A 112 17.25 -10.58 -1.13
N PHE A 113 17.88 -10.60 0.05
CA PHE A 113 17.20 -10.28 1.30
C PHE A 113 16.74 -8.80 1.36
N PRO A 114 17.60 -7.79 1.08
CA PRO A 114 17.16 -6.40 1.05
C PRO A 114 16.00 -6.13 0.10
N PHE A 115 15.95 -6.82 -1.05
CA PHE A 115 14.85 -6.65 -2.00
C PHE A 115 13.51 -7.13 -1.44
N VAL A 116 13.48 -8.35 -0.90
CA VAL A 116 12.26 -8.95 -0.34
C VAL A 116 11.79 -8.20 0.90
N GLU A 117 12.73 -7.75 1.74
CA GLU A 117 12.42 -6.94 2.93
C GLU A 117 11.85 -5.58 2.53
N THR A 118 12.42 -4.92 1.51
CA THR A 118 11.88 -3.64 1.01
C THR A 118 10.46 -3.82 0.49
N LEU A 119 10.19 -4.88 -0.28
CA LEU A 119 8.83 -5.16 -0.76
C LEU A 119 7.84 -5.37 0.39
N SER A 120 8.24 -6.11 1.43
CA SER A 120 7.37 -6.37 2.58
C SER A 120 7.12 -5.12 3.42
N ASN A 121 8.09 -4.20 3.52
CA ASN A 121 7.84 -2.91 4.18
C ASN A 121 6.95 -1.98 3.33
N LEU A 122 7.03 -2.07 2.00
CA LEU A 122 6.16 -1.31 1.09
C LEU A 122 4.70 -1.78 1.15
N GLU A 123 4.45 -3.09 1.24
CA GLU A 123 3.11 -3.65 1.45
C GLU A 123 2.54 -3.23 2.82
N ARG A 124 3.28 -3.39 3.93
CA ARG A 124 2.86 -2.92 5.26
C ARG A 124 2.47 -1.44 5.29
N ILE A 125 3.16 -0.59 4.53
CA ILE A 125 2.78 0.83 4.39
C ILE A 125 1.40 0.96 3.73
N ALA A 126 1.12 0.16 2.70
CA ALA A 126 -0.18 0.12 2.03
C ALA A 126 -1.29 -0.39 2.98
N ASP A 127 -1.02 -1.42 3.79
CA ASP A 127 -1.95 -1.93 4.81
C ASP A 127 -2.35 -0.84 5.81
N HIS A 128 -1.36 -0.08 6.30
CA HIS A 128 -1.64 1.03 7.22
C HIS A 128 -2.43 2.16 6.54
N CYS A 129 -2.26 2.37 5.24
CA CYS A 129 -3.12 3.27 4.47
C CYS A 129 -4.56 2.73 4.36
N SER A 130 -4.73 1.42 4.15
CA SER A 130 -6.04 0.73 4.17
C SER A 130 -6.74 0.93 5.51
N ASN A 131 -6.05 0.71 6.63
CA ASN A 131 -6.59 0.93 7.97
C ASN A 131 -7.12 2.37 8.17
N VAL A 132 -6.40 3.37 7.67
CA VAL A 132 -6.87 4.77 7.68
C VAL A 132 -8.16 4.93 6.87
N GLY A 133 -8.22 4.34 5.67
CA GLY A 133 -9.41 4.35 4.82
C GLY A 133 -10.63 3.71 5.48
N VAL A 134 -10.47 2.51 6.04
CA VAL A 134 -11.49 1.77 6.78
C VAL A 134 -12.01 2.58 7.97
N HIS A 135 -11.10 3.25 8.70
CA HIS A 135 -11.49 4.10 9.82
C HIS A 135 -12.36 5.27 9.36
N ILE A 136 -11.96 6.03 8.34
CA ILE A 136 -12.73 7.19 7.82
C ILE A 136 -14.14 6.76 7.41
N ILE A 137 -14.23 5.65 6.70
CA ILE A 137 -15.48 5.05 6.25
C ILE A 137 -16.37 4.69 7.45
N THR A 138 -15.82 3.97 8.42
CA THR A 138 -16.56 3.50 9.60
C THR A 138 -17.05 4.65 10.46
N HIS A 139 -16.18 5.63 10.73
CA HIS A 139 -16.53 6.83 11.48
C HIS A 139 -17.67 7.61 10.81
N ASN A 140 -17.64 7.76 9.49
CA ASN A 140 -18.72 8.42 8.76
C ASN A 140 -20.06 7.69 8.87
N ILE A 141 -20.04 6.35 8.89
CA ILE A 141 -21.25 5.55 9.04
C ILE A 141 -21.88 5.76 10.42
N GLU A 142 -21.06 5.74 11.46
CA GLU A 142 -21.51 5.85 12.85
C GLU A 142 -21.97 7.25 13.21
N THR A 143 -21.27 8.29 12.75
CA THR A 143 -21.57 9.69 13.10
C THR A 143 -22.65 10.32 12.25
N LYS A 144 -22.74 9.97 10.95
CA LYS A 144 -23.74 10.54 10.03
C LYS A 144 -25.00 9.67 9.90
N GLY A 145 -25.11 8.61 10.71
CA GLY A 145 -26.29 7.73 10.74
C GLY A 145 -26.55 7.03 9.40
N ILE A 146 -25.49 6.78 8.63
CA ILE A 146 -25.60 6.03 7.38
C ILE A 146 -26.01 4.61 7.76
N ASP A 147 -27.06 4.08 7.13
CA ASP A 147 -27.52 2.73 7.44
C ASP A 147 -26.39 1.74 7.15
N ARG A 148 -25.83 1.15 8.23
CA ARG A 148 -24.80 0.12 8.18
C ARG A 148 -25.21 -1.02 7.25
N HIS A 149 -26.49 -1.40 7.20
CA HIS A 149 -26.99 -2.44 6.31
C HIS A 149 -27.08 -1.97 4.85
N GLU A 150 -27.30 -0.69 4.57
CA GLU A 150 -27.23 -0.13 3.21
C GLU A 150 -25.77 -0.04 2.73
N TYR A 151 -24.86 0.39 3.60
CA TYR A 151 -23.43 0.43 3.32
C TYR A 151 -22.84 -0.98 3.12
N ILE A 152 -23.13 -1.90 4.04
CA ILE A 152 -22.78 -3.32 3.93
C ILE A 152 -23.47 -3.95 2.72
N ARG A 153 -24.70 -3.59 2.34
CA ARG A 153 -25.28 -4.04 1.05
C ARG A 153 -24.56 -3.48 -0.17
N LYS A 154 -24.06 -2.25 -0.12
CA LYS A 154 -23.25 -1.64 -1.20
C LYS A 154 -21.87 -2.29 -1.30
N LEU A 155 -21.27 -2.69 -0.18
CA LEU A 155 -20.00 -3.44 -0.09
C LEU A 155 -20.15 -4.93 -0.44
N HIS A 156 -21.08 -5.67 0.18
CA HIS A 156 -21.31 -7.10 -0.02
C HIS A 156 -21.98 -7.45 -1.36
N LYS A 157 -22.46 -6.45 -2.10
CA LYS A 157 -22.65 -6.59 -3.56
C LYS A 157 -21.33 -6.75 -4.32
N GLY A 158 -20.18 -6.78 -3.64
CA GLY A 158 -18.92 -7.35 -4.10
C GLY A 158 -18.21 -6.62 -5.25
N GLN A 159 -18.90 -5.75 -5.96
CA GLN A 159 -18.40 -4.94 -7.06
C GLN A 159 -19.33 -3.73 -7.12
N THR A 160 -19.03 -2.64 -6.40
CA THR A 160 -19.47 -1.37 -6.98
C THR A 160 -18.70 -1.26 -8.29
N ASP A 161 -19.36 -0.90 -9.40
CA ASP A 161 -18.68 -0.67 -10.69
C ASP A 161 -17.38 0.12 -10.47
N LYS A 162 -17.42 1.07 -9.52
CA LYS A 162 -16.29 1.87 -9.03
C LYS A 162 -15.09 1.10 -8.47
N TYR A 163 -15.26 0.11 -7.59
CA TYR A 163 -14.12 -0.67 -7.05
C TYR A 163 -13.43 -1.41 -8.20
N SER A 164 -14.22 -2.14 -9.01
CA SER A 164 -13.68 -2.89 -10.14
C SER A 164 -13.05 -1.99 -11.20
N GLU A 165 -13.63 -0.82 -11.46
CA GLU A 165 -13.06 0.22 -12.33
C GLU A 165 -11.72 0.74 -11.78
N ASN A 166 -11.66 1.12 -10.50
CA ASN A 166 -10.44 1.62 -9.86
C ASN A 166 -9.36 0.54 -9.83
N PHE A 167 -9.71 -0.69 -9.46
CA PHE A 167 -8.81 -1.83 -9.45
C PHE A 167 -8.22 -2.08 -10.85
N ALA A 168 -9.08 -2.15 -11.88
CA ALA A 168 -8.63 -2.33 -13.26
C ALA A 168 -7.76 -1.15 -13.75
N MET A 169 -8.09 0.07 -13.33
CA MET A 169 -7.30 1.26 -13.62
C MET A 169 -5.90 1.17 -12.98
N TYR A 170 -5.80 0.86 -11.69
CA TYR A 170 -4.53 0.74 -10.97
C TYR A 170 -3.69 -0.42 -11.50
N GLN A 171 -4.30 -1.57 -11.75
CA GLN A 171 -3.63 -2.73 -12.35
C GLN A 171 -3.02 -2.37 -13.71
N LYS A 172 -3.73 -1.58 -14.54
CA LYS A 172 -3.19 -1.07 -15.80
C LYS A 172 -2.09 -0.03 -15.60
N LYS A 173 -2.26 0.89 -14.64
CA LYS A 173 -1.31 1.97 -14.34
C LYS A 173 0.03 1.43 -13.86
N TYR A 174 0.01 0.40 -13.01
CA TYR A 174 1.18 -0.19 -12.38
C TYR A 174 1.58 -1.54 -12.99
N ALA A 175 1.13 -1.82 -14.21
CA ALA A 175 1.47 -3.05 -14.91
C ALA A 175 2.99 -3.23 -15.05
N LEU A 176 3.48 -4.40 -14.62
CA LEU A 176 4.90 -4.75 -14.75
C LEU A 176 5.32 -4.91 -16.22
N PRO A 177 6.54 -4.51 -16.59
CA PRO A 177 7.04 -4.66 -17.95
C PRO A 177 7.15 -6.14 -18.34
N SER A 178 6.58 -6.49 -19.49
CA SER A 178 6.56 -7.87 -20.00
C SER A 178 7.96 -8.49 -20.10
N LYS A 179 8.07 -9.80 -19.82
CA LYS A 179 9.34 -10.57 -19.85
C LYS A 179 10.08 -10.54 -21.20
N LYS A 180 9.46 -10.06 -22.30
CA LYS A 180 10.00 -10.07 -23.66
C LYS A 180 10.81 -8.83 -24.06
N ALA A 181 10.79 -7.75 -23.28
CA ALA A 181 11.67 -6.62 -23.55
C ALA A 181 13.05 -6.90 -22.92
N GLN A 182 14.07 -7.12 -23.75
CA GLN A 182 15.50 -7.25 -23.40
C GLN A 182 15.98 -8.68 -23.11
N GLN A 183 15.95 -9.52 -24.16
CA GLN A 183 17.11 -10.36 -24.48
C GLN A 183 18.10 -9.52 -25.27
#